data_AF-A0A850SNN6-F1
#
_entry.id   AF-A0A850SNN6-F1
#
_cell.length_a   1.000
_cell.length_b   1.000
_cell.length_c   1.000
_cell.angle_alpha   90.00
_cell.angle_beta   90.00
_cell.angle_gamma   90.00
#
_symmetry.space_group_name_H-M   'P 1'
#
loop_
_entity.id
_entity.type
_entity.pdbx_description
1 polymer ?
#
loop_
_entity_poly.entity_id
_entity_poly.type
_entity_poly.pdbx_seq_one_letter_code
_entity_poly.pdbx_strand_id
1 'polypeptide(L)' 'LYKNRNAIERSFCRIKDFRRIATRYDKLSRNFLAAVQLTATVCYRL' A
#
# COMPACT_ATOMS: atom_id res chain seq x y z
N LEU A 1 -14.48 18.38 3.54
CA LEU A 1 -13.54 18.26 2.40
C LEU A 1 -12.18 17.64 2.77
N TYR A 2 -11.64 17.83 3.98
CA TYR A 2 -10.32 17.31 4.38
C TYR A 2 -10.28 15.87 4.93
N LYS A 3 -11.38 15.36 5.50
CA LYS A 3 -11.40 14.02 6.13
C LYS A 3 -11.05 12.87 5.18
N ASN A 4 -11.43 12.98 3.91
CA ASN A 4 -11.17 11.94 2.92
C ASN A 4 -9.69 11.85 2.52
N ARG A 5 -8.94 12.97 2.57
CA ARG A 5 -7.50 12.97 2.30
C ARG A 5 -6.72 12.26 3.40
N ASN A 6 -7.10 12.46 4.66
CA ASN A 6 -6.47 11.78 5.79
C ASN A 6 -6.63 10.25 5.73
N ALA A 7 -7.77 9.76 5.22
CA ALA A 7 -7.97 8.33 4.98
C ALA A 7 -6.98 7.79 3.93
N ILE A 8 -6.85 8.49 2.80
CA ILE A 8 -5.91 8.12 1.73
C ILE A 8 -4.45 8.16 2.24
N GLU A 9 -4.08 9.20 3.00
CA GLU A 9 -2.73 9.37 3.52
C GLU A 9 -2.37 8.29 4.56
N ARG A 10 -3.31 7.92 5.44
CA ARG A 10 -3.16 6.75 6.34
C ARG A 10 -2.99 5.46 5.56
N SER A 11 -3.72 5.29 4.46
CA SER A 11 -3.58 4.11 3.60
C SER A 11 -2.18 4.00 3.01
N PHE A 12 -1.64 5.12 2.50
CA PHE A 12 -0.28 5.16 1.97
C PHE A 12 0.79 4.97 3.04
N CYS A 13 0.62 5.53 4.23
CA CYS A 13 1.54 5.31 5.35
C CYS A 13 1.61 3.82 5.73
N ARG A 14 0.47 3.15 5.84
CA ARG A 14 0.42 1.71 6.12
C ARG A 14 1.02 0.87 4.99
N ILE A 15 0.78 1.21 3.72
CA ILE A 15 1.40 0.51 2.58
C ILE A 15 2.94 0.59 2.66
N LYS A 16 3.50 1.72 3.09
CA LYS A 16 4.95 1.91 3.27
C LYS A 16 5.52 1.10 4.44
N ASP A 17 4.70 0.75 5.43
CA ASP A 17 5.11 -0.08 6.57
C ASP A 17 5.45 -1.52 6.14
N PHE A 18 4.85 -1.99 5.05
CA PHE A 18 5.18 -3.28 4.46
C PHE A 18 6.59 -3.25 3.87
N ARG A 19 7.56 -3.72 4.66
CA ARG A 19 8.99 -3.79 4.29
C ARG A 19 9.21 -4.40 2.91
N ARG A 20 8.42 -5.40 2.51
CA ARG A 20 8.49 -6.06 1.18
C ARG A 20 8.21 -5.09 0.01
N ILE A 21 7.26 -4.18 0.20
CA ILE A 21 6.92 -3.16 -0.80
C ILE A 21 7.94 -2.03 -0.75
N ALA A 22 8.30 -1.55 0.45
CA ALA A 22 9.22 -0.43 0.64
C ALA A 22 10.62 -0.68 0.06
N THR A 23 11.14 -1.89 0.23
CA THR A 23 12.47 -2.29 -0.27
C THR A 23 12.44 -2.83 -1.70
N ARG A 24 11.25 -3.00 -2.30
CA ARG A 24 11.07 -3.56 -3.63
C ARG A 24 11.81 -4.89 -3.84
N TYR A 25 11.72 -5.81 -2.87
CA TYR A 25 12.39 -7.12 -2.96
C TYR A 25 11.95 -7.96 -4.17
N ASP A 26 10.78 -7.69 -4.71
CA ASP A 26 10.26 -8.47 -5.83
C ASP A 26 10.93 -8.07 -7.15
N LYS A 27 11.60 -9.04 -7.78
CA LYS A 27 12.28 -8.87 -9.08
C LYS A 27 11.29 -8.77 -10.24
N LEU A 28 10.08 -9.34 -10.10
CA LEU A 28 9.06 -9.28 -11.13
C LEU A 28 8.07 -8.15 -10.82
N SER A 29 7.91 -7.26 -11.79
CA SER A 29 6.95 -6.13 -11.74
C SER A 29 5.54 -6.60 -11.42
N ARG A 30 5.15 -7.79 -11.90
CA ARG A 30 3.80 -8.37 -11.70
C ARG A 30 3.54 -8.73 -10.24
N ASN A 31 4.52 -9.33 -9.57
CA ASN A 31 4.39 -9.68 -8.16
C ASN A 31 4.46 -8.44 -7.26
N PHE A 32 5.28 -7.45 -7.61
CA PHE A 32 5.28 -6.16 -6.92
C PHE A 32 3.91 -5.48 -7.02
N LEU A 33 3.31 -5.44 -8.22
CA LEU A 33 1.98 -4.88 -8.45
C LEU A 33 0.91 -5.64 -7.65
N ALA A 34 0.93 -6.99 -7.69
CA ALA A 34 -0.01 -7.82 -6.94
C ALA A 34 0.10 -7.58 -5.42
N ALA A 35 1.31 -7.47 -4.88
CA ALA A 35 1.53 -7.16 -3.47
C ALA A 35 0.99 -5.77 -3.08
N VAL A 36 1.20 -4.76 -3.94
CA VAL A 36 0.67 -3.41 -3.73
C VAL A 36 -0.86 -3.41 -3.77
N GLN A 37 -1.48 -4.10 -4.73
CA GLN A 37 -2.94 -4.19 -4.85
C GLN A 37 -3.55 -4.88 -3.62
N LEU A 38 -2.98 -5.99 -3.19
CA LEU A 38 -3.45 -6.75 -2.04
C LEU A 38 -3.36 -5.90 -0.75
N THR A 39 -2.23 -5.21 -0.58
CA THR A 39 -2.00 -4.32 0.57
C THR A 39 -2.93 -3.11 0.54
N ALA A 40 -3.17 -2.52 -0.63
CA ALA A 40 -4.10 -1.42 -0.78
C ALA A 40 -5.54 -1.83 -0.44
N THR A 41 -5.98 -3.03 -0.86
CA THR A 41 -7.30 -3.56 -0.49
C THR A 41 -7.44 -3.80 1.02
N VAL A 42 -6.42 -4.37 1.65
CA VAL A 42 -6.41 -4.59 3.12
C VAL A 42 -6.42 -3.26 3.87
N CYS A 43 -5.64 -2.29 3.40
CA CYS A 43 -5.42 -1.04 4.08
C CYS A 43 -6.55 -0.01 3.89
N TYR A 44 -7.24 -0.04 2.74
CA TYR A 44 -8.41 0.80 2.49
C TYR A 44 -9.65 0.34 3.28
N ARG A 45 -9.70 -0.96 3.62
CA ARG A 45 -10.85 -1.59 4.31
C ARG A 45 -10.79 -1.48 5.84
N LEU A 46 -9.65 -1.07 6.42
CA LEU A 46 -9.41 -0.90 7.87
C LEU A 46 -9.23 0.56 8.25
#